data_AF-A0A5N4EKA3-F1
#
_entry.id   AF-A0A5N4EKA3-F1
#
_cell.length_a   1.000
_cell.length_b   1.000
_cell.length_c   1.000
_cell.angle_alpha   90.00
_cell.angle_beta   90.00
_cell.angle_gamma   90.00
#
_symmetry.space_group_name_H-M   'P 1'
#
loop_
_entity.id
_entity.type
_entity.pdbx_description
1 polymer ?
#
loop_
_entity_poly.entity_id
_entity_poly.type
_entity_poly.pdbx_seq_one_letter_code
_entity_poly.pdbx_strand_id
1 'polypeptide(L)'
;MFLVANLGTKQPCHSRDPGCPNDGRYQFNTNIVFSSNGTLVDRYRKHNLYFEAAFDTPLEVDHIIFDTPFAGKFGVFTCFDILFFEPAARLLRDPEVKHVVYPTAWMNQLPLLAAVQIQRGFATAFGINLLAANIHHPSLGMTGSGIHAPRKSFWHHDMESPEGHLIVAPVAKNPLGLVGAANATGKTDPAHGKFLKILAAGPYSEKDAQDVHCNGATGWDTSTPATFYSEMMYDNFTLVPVWGKEGHLRVCANGLCCQLLYQRPTLSKELYALGVFDGLHTVHGTYYVQACALVKCGGLGFDTCGQEITEAAGMFEFHLWGNFSTPYVFPMLLTSGMTLETPDQLGWESDHYFLTKRGLSSGLVTAALYGRVYERD
;
A
#
# COMPACT_ATOMS: atom_id res chain seq x y z
N MET A 1 21.52 21.31 -8.16
CA MET A 1 20.87 20.00 -8.08
C MET A 1 21.36 19.30 -6.83
N PHE A 2 20.47 18.80 -5.97
CA PHE A 2 20.88 17.87 -4.91
C PHE A 2 20.99 16.48 -5.53
N LEU A 3 21.98 15.69 -5.09
CA LEU A 3 22.20 14.32 -5.55
C LEU A 3 22.02 13.37 -4.38
N VAL A 4 21.22 12.33 -4.57
CA VAL A 4 21.07 11.23 -3.62
C VAL A 4 21.51 9.97 -4.33
N ALA A 5 22.42 9.22 -3.72
CA ALA A 5 22.93 7.98 -4.26
C ALA A 5 23.04 6.92 -3.15
N ASN A 6 22.94 5.65 -3.52
CA ASN A 6 23.17 4.54 -2.62
C ASN A 6 24.52 3.88 -2.92
N LEU A 7 25.33 3.62 -1.90
CA LEU A 7 26.63 2.94 -2.01
C LEU A 7 26.97 2.15 -0.75
N GLY A 8 27.98 1.27 -0.85
CA GLY A 8 28.51 0.56 0.31
C GLY A 8 29.55 1.41 1.06
N THR A 9 29.36 1.63 2.36
CA THR A 9 30.37 2.27 3.22
C THR A 9 31.07 1.25 4.10
N LYS A 10 32.32 1.54 4.46
CA LYS A 10 33.14 0.73 5.37
C LYS A 10 33.60 1.60 6.53
N GLN A 11 33.41 1.10 7.75
CA GLN A 11 33.86 1.74 8.98
C GLN A 11 34.76 0.78 9.75
N PRO A 12 36.10 0.96 9.75
CA PRO A 12 37.01 0.18 10.58
C PRO A 12 36.63 0.29 12.06
N CYS A 13 36.76 -0.82 12.78
CA CYS A 13 36.53 -0.88 14.22
C CYS A 13 37.66 -1.67 14.91
N HIS A 14 37.77 -1.54 16.23
CA HIS A 14 38.78 -2.21 17.03
C HIS A 14 38.14 -3.26 17.92
N SER A 15 38.90 -4.27 18.35
CA SER A 15 38.43 -5.34 19.24
C SER A 15 37.92 -4.88 20.61
N ARG A 16 38.14 -3.60 20.97
CA ARG A 16 37.56 -2.99 22.17
C ARG A 16 36.10 -2.57 21.99
N ASP A 17 35.65 -2.40 20.75
CA ASP A 17 34.24 -2.20 20.42
C ASP A 17 33.53 -3.57 20.46
N PRO A 18 32.62 -3.80 21.41
CA PRO A 18 31.95 -5.09 21.57
C PRO A 18 31.07 -5.48 20.38
N GLY A 19 30.65 -4.52 19.54
CA GLY A 19 29.86 -4.78 18.33
C GLY A 19 30.69 -5.05 17.08
N CYS A 20 32.03 -4.88 17.15
CA CYS A 20 32.90 -4.93 15.98
C CYS A 20 32.90 -6.34 15.36
N PRO A 21 32.54 -6.49 14.07
CA PRO A 21 32.61 -7.78 13.39
C PRO A 21 34.02 -8.38 13.41
N ASN A 22 34.10 -9.71 13.30
CA ASN A 22 35.37 -10.46 13.38
C ASN A 22 36.39 -10.06 12.30
N ASP A 23 35.94 -9.47 11.18
CA ASP A 23 36.79 -8.99 10.10
C ASP A 23 37.31 -7.54 10.30
N GLY A 24 37.02 -6.94 11.46
CA GLY A 24 37.56 -5.66 11.92
C GLY A 24 36.92 -4.43 11.27
N ARG A 25 35.74 -4.55 10.65
CA ARG A 25 34.99 -3.39 10.17
C ARG A 25 33.49 -3.63 10.19
N TYR A 26 32.73 -2.54 10.23
CA TYR A 26 31.35 -2.54 9.77
C TYR A 26 31.28 -2.20 8.29
N GLN A 27 30.28 -2.74 7.60
CA GLN A 27 29.97 -2.49 6.20
C GLN A 27 28.47 -2.17 6.08
N PHE A 28 28.10 -1.01 5.56
CA PHE A 28 26.69 -0.58 5.54
C PHE A 28 26.19 -0.30 4.13
N ASN A 29 24.96 -0.72 3.82
CA ASN A 29 24.17 -0.19 2.71
C ASN A 29 23.82 1.27 3.06
N THR A 30 24.30 2.25 2.29
CA THR A 30 24.29 3.66 2.70
C THR A 30 23.75 4.58 1.62
N ASN A 31 22.70 5.34 1.92
CA ASN A 31 22.33 6.50 1.13
C ASN A 31 23.20 7.69 1.51
N ILE A 32 23.61 8.47 0.52
CA ILE A 32 24.42 9.67 0.68
C ILE A 32 23.74 10.82 -0.04
N VAL A 33 23.69 11.99 0.62
CA VAL A 33 23.07 13.20 0.09
C VAL A 33 24.12 14.28 -0.13
N PHE A 34 24.27 14.74 -1.38
CA PHE A 34 25.10 15.89 -1.73
C PHE A 34 24.24 17.10 -2.09
N SER A 35 24.62 18.27 -1.61
CA SER A 35 23.96 19.53 -1.95
C SER A 35 24.36 20.02 -3.35
N SER A 36 23.75 21.13 -3.78
CA SER A 36 24.04 21.74 -5.08
C SER A 36 25.45 22.28 -5.26
N ASN A 37 26.25 22.44 -4.20
CA ASN A 37 27.65 22.84 -4.28
C ASN A 37 28.63 21.65 -4.12
N GLY A 38 28.12 20.41 -4.06
CA GLY A 38 28.92 19.20 -3.87
C GLY A 38 29.26 18.87 -2.41
N THR A 39 28.73 19.61 -1.43
CA THR A 39 28.94 19.28 -0.01
C THR A 39 28.13 18.05 0.37
N LEU A 40 28.76 17.11 1.07
CA LEU A 40 28.08 16.00 1.74
C LEU A 40 27.19 16.57 2.86
N VAL A 41 25.88 16.45 2.70
CA VAL A 41 24.89 16.98 3.66
C VAL A 41 24.59 15.94 4.72
N ASP A 42 24.33 14.70 4.30
CA ASP A 42 23.90 13.64 5.20
C ASP A 42 24.18 12.24 4.65
N ARG A 43 24.08 11.24 5.53
CA ARG A 43 24.19 9.81 5.22
C ARG A 43 23.22 8.98 6.05
N TYR A 44 22.56 8.02 5.42
CA TYR A 44 21.66 7.08 6.07
C TYR A 44 22.16 5.65 5.86
N ARG A 45 22.36 4.89 6.94
CA ARG A 45 22.66 3.45 6.87
C ARG A 45 21.36 2.66 6.98
N LYS A 46 21.11 1.80 5.99
CA LYS A 46 19.90 0.97 5.92
C LYS A 46 19.77 0.12 7.19
N HIS A 47 18.60 0.22 7.83
CA HIS A 47 18.33 -0.53 9.05
C HIS A 47 17.71 -1.91 8.74
N ASN A 48 16.67 -1.95 7.91
CA ASN A 48 15.94 -3.19 7.61
C ASN A 48 16.55 -3.86 6.37
N LEU A 49 17.50 -4.77 6.59
CA LEU A 49 18.17 -5.52 5.52
C LEU A 49 17.25 -6.59 4.91
N TYR A 50 17.37 -6.83 3.60
CA TYR A 50 16.59 -7.83 2.86
C TYR A 50 17.53 -8.82 2.17
N PHE A 51 17.89 -9.91 2.86
CA PHE A 51 18.87 -10.91 2.40
C PHE A 51 20.24 -10.33 2.01
N GLU A 52 20.61 -9.20 2.60
CA GLU A 52 21.83 -8.46 2.29
C GLU A 52 23.00 -8.88 3.21
N ALA A 53 23.42 -10.14 3.15
CA ALA A 53 24.46 -10.70 4.04
C ALA A 53 25.85 -10.02 3.94
N ALA A 54 26.06 -9.16 2.94
CA ALA A 54 27.27 -8.37 2.79
C ALA A 54 27.29 -7.10 3.67
N PHE A 55 26.17 -6.74 4.29
CA PHE A 55 26.01 -5.54 5.10
C PHE A 55 25.62 -5.87 6.54
N ASP A 56 26.11 -5.06 7.46
CA ASP A 56 25.74 -5.04 8.86
C ASP A 56 24.53 -4.10 9.07
N THR A 57 23.71 -4.41 10.08
CA THR A 57 22.67 -3.48 10.54
C THR A 57 23.28 -2.49 11.54
N PRO A 58 23.04 -1.17 11.41
CA PRO A 58 23.54 -0.19 12.37
C PRO A 58 22.93 -0.42 13.76
N LEU A 59 23.75 -0.32 14.80
CA LEU A 59 23.33 -0.53 16.20
C LEU A 59 22.22 0.44 16.63
N GLU A 60 22.34 1.69 16.23
CA GLU A 60 21.31 2.71 16.39
C GLU A 60 20.72 3.04 15.01
N VAL A 61 19.39 3.20 14.96
CA VAL A 61 18.68 3.58 13.73
C VAL A 61 19.03 5.01 13.36
N ASP A 62 19.41 5.23 12.11
CA ASP A 62 19.66 6.58 11.58
C ASP A 62 18.31 7.27 11.22
N HIS A 63 17.94 8.34 11.94
CA HIS A 63 16.79 9.18 11.61
C HIS A 63 17.20 10.40 10.80
N ILE A 64 17.45 10.20 9.51
CA ILE A 64 18.04 11.24 8.65
C ILE A 64 16.99 12.18 8.05
N ILE A 65 17.13 13.47 8.36
CA ILE A 65 16.35 14.58 7.81
C ILE A 65 17.32 15.70 7.41
N PHE A 66 17.25 16.15 6.17
CA PHE A 66 18.09 17.25 5.68
C PHE A 66 17.27 18.39 5.07
N ASP A 67 17.78 19.61 5.21
CA ASP A 67 17.15 20.82 4.70
C ASP A 67 17.52 21.11 3.24
N THR A 68 16.54 21.62 2.49
CA THR A 68 16.71 22.10 1.12
C THR A 68 16.17 23.53 0.98
N PRO A 69 16.82 24.38 0.17
CA PRO A 69 16.36 25.75 -0.05
C PRO A 69 15.06 25.82 -0.88
N PHE A 70 14.71 24.74 -1.61
CA PHE A 70 13.58 24.72 -2.54
C PHE A 70 12.33 24.05 -1.98
N ALA A 71 12.46 23.05 -1.10
CA ALA A 71 11.32 22.25 -0.63
C ALA A 71 11.33 21.96 0.88
N GLY A 72 12.20 22.59 1.67
CA GLY A 72 12.27 22.37 3.11
C GLY A 72 12.90 21.02 3.44
N LYS A 73 12.36 20.31 4.43
CA LYS A 73 12.93 19.08 4.97
C LYS A 73 12.61 17.85 4.12
N PHE A 74 13.64 17.02 3.92
CA PHE A 74 13.54 15.71 3.29
C PHE A 74 13.97 14.63 4.26
N GLY A 75 13.15 13.58 4.37
CA GLY A 75 13.55 12.31 4.99
C GLY A 75 14.28 11.40 3.99
N VAL A 76 15.07 10.47 4.52
CA VAL A 76 15.78 9.46 3.73
C VAL A 76 15.62 8.08 4.37
N PHE A 77 15.24 7.09 3.58
CA PHE A 77 15.34 5.67 3.92
C PHE A 77 15.43 4.82 2.65
N THR A 78 15.64 3.50 2.78
CA THR A 78 16.00 2.64 1.65
C THR A 78 15.11 1.40 1.56
N CYS A 79 14.50 1.20 0.39
CA CYS A 79 13.87 -0.07 0.02
C CYS A 79 12.97 -0.66 1.14
N PHE A 80 13.34 -1.83 1.65
CA PHE A 80 12.57 -2.61 2.62
C PHE A 80 12.15 -1.83 3.88
N ASP A 81 12.88 -0.76 4.25
CA ASP A 81 12.51 0.17 5.33
C ASP A 81 11.07 0.69 5.21
N ILE A 82 10.50 0.82 4.00
CA ILE A 82 9.14 1.34 3.78
C ILE A 82 8.05 0.51 4.48
N LEU A 83 8.32 -0.77 4.80
CA LEU A 83 7.39 -1.68 5.46
C LEU A 83 7.49 -1.65 6.99
N PHE A 84 8.42 -0.89 7.57
CA PHE A 84 8.72 -0.90 9.00
C PHE A 84 8.49 0.45 9.66
N PHE A 85 8.30 0.42 10.97
CA PHE A 85 8.12 1.64 11.75
C PHE A 85 9.42 2.47 11.76
N GLU A 86 10.54 1.80 12.02
CA GLU A 86 11.87 2.40 12.04
C GLU A 86 12.60 2.16 10.70
N PRO A 87 13.16 3.20 10.05
CA PRO A 87 12.99 4.62 10.32
C PRO A 87 11.73 5.23 9.66
N ALA A 88 11.08 4.51 8.74
CA ALA A 88 10.19 5.13 7.74
C ALA A 88 8.97 5.84 8.36
N ALA A 89 8.15 5.15 9.16
CA ALA A 89 7.00 5.78 9.81
C ALA A 89 7.42 6.74 10.93
N ARG A 90 8.54 6.47 11.61
CA ARG A 90 9.10 7.30 12.68
C ARG A 90 9.49 8.69 12.19
N LEU A 91 10.18 8.77 11.05
CA LEU A 91 10.59 10.03 10.42
C LEU A 91 9.38 10.93 10.11
N LEU A 92 8.27 10.33 9.69
CA LEU A 92 7.07 11.05 9.28
C LEU A 92 6.16 11.45 10.45
N ARG A 93 6.60 11.20 11.70
CA ARG A 93 6.02 11.86 12.88
C ARG A 93 6.42 13.34 12.96
N ASP A 94 7.51 13.76 12.32
CA ASP A 94 7.83 15.18 12.16
C ASP A 94 6.91 15.77 11.06
N PRO A 95 5.96 16.67 11.41
CA PRO A 95 5.03 17.23 10.45
C PRO A 95 5.71 18.13 9.41
N GLU A 96 6.95 18.57 9.62
CA GLU A 96 7.72 19.37 8.66
C GLU A 96 8.33 18.52 7.53
N VAL A 97 8.45 17.20 7.71
CA VAL A 97 8.94 16.28 6.67
C VAL A 97 7.81 16.01 5.68
N LYS A 98 7.81 16.77 4.58
CA LYS A 98 6.83 16.64 3.48
C LYS A 98 7.35 15.89 2.26
N HIS A 99 8.62 15.52 2.29
CA HIS A 99 9.31 14.90 1.17
C HIS A 99 10.21 13.77 1.66
N VAL A 100 10.27 12.69 0.88
CA VAL A 100 11.19 11.57 1.12
C VAL A 100 11.88 11.23 -0.18
N VAL A 101 13.19 11.07 -0.13
CA VAL A 101 13.97 10.43 -1.19
C VAL A 101 14.18 8.96 -0.83
N TYR A 102 13.90 8.08 -1.79
CA TYR A 102 13.79 6.65 -1.57
C TYR A 102 14.51 5.86 -2.67
N PRO A 103 15.83 5.69 -2.56
CA PRO A 103 16.57 4.72 -3.35
C PRO A 103 16.09 3.30 -3.01
N THR A 104 15.90 2.47 -4.04
CA THR A 104 15.38 1.12 -3.85
C THR A 104 15.87 0.14 -4.91
N ALA A 105 15.91 -1.14 -4.57
CA ALA A 105 16.10 -2.26 -5.49
C ALA A 105 14.96 -3.26 -5.21
N TRP A 106 13.74 -2.84 -5.54
CA TRP A 106 12.50 -3.51 -5.18
C TRP A 106 12.13 -4.56 -6.21
N MET A 107 11.93 -5.79 -5.77
CA MET A 107 11.36 -6.88 -6.57
C MET A 107 9.85 -6.82 -6.43
N ASN A 108 9.14 -6.66 -7.55
CA ASN A 108 7.69 -6.60 -7.56
C ASN A 108 7.10 -7.92 -7.08
N GLN A 109 6.14 -7.84 -6.17
CA GLN A 109 5.39 -9.01 -5.70
C GLN A 109 3.90 -8.65 -5.71
N LEU A 110 3.24 -8.99 -6.82
CA LEU A 110 1.81 -8.75 -6.99
C LEU A 110 0.99 -9.69 -6.09
N PRO A 111 -0.27 -9.32 -5.76
CA PRO A 111 -0.99 -8.12 -6.16
C PRO A 111 -0.94 -6.99 -5.12
N LEU A 112 -0.12 -7.05 -4.06
CA LEU A 112 -0.14 -6.02 -3.01
C LEU A 112 1.18 -5.24 -2.87
N LEU A 113 2.31 -5.78 -3.33
CA LEU A 113 3.64 -5.20 -3.12
C LEU A 113 4.38 -4.98 -4.43
N ALA A 114 3.69 -4.56 -5.48
CA ALA A 114 4.36 -3.93 -6.62
C ALA A 114 4.98 -2.58 -6.19
N ALA A 115 6.18 -2.27 -6.67
CA ALA A 115 6.96 -1.09 -6.32
C ALA A 115 6.12 0.20 -6.42
N VAL A 116 5.60 0.50 -7.62
CA VAL A 116 4.78 1.69 -7.86
C VAL A 116 3.51 1.74 -7.02
N GLN A 117 2.97 0.57 -6.64
CA GLN A 117 1.73 0.43 -5.89
C GLN A 117 1.93 0.75 -4.40
N ILE A 118 2.89 0.10 -3.74
CA ILE A 118 3.16 0.34 -2.30
C ILE A 118 3.77 1.71 -2.07
N GLN A 119 4.67 2.18 -2.95
CA GLN A 119 5.27 3.51 -2.88
C GLN A 119 4.20 4.61 -3.00
N ARG A 120 3.24 4.42 -3.91
CA ARG A 120 2.06 5.28 -4.04
C ARG A 120 1.19 5.27 -2.77
N GLY A 121 0.87 4.09 -2.26
CA GLY A 121 0.05 3.94 -1.07
C GLY A 121 0.67 4.63 0.14
N PHE A 122 1.99 4.45 0.33
CA PHE A 122 2.77 5.09 1.39
C PHE A 122 2.73 6.63 1.29
N ALA A 123 3.03 7.19 0.11
CA ALA A 123 3.00 8.63 -0.11
C ALA A 123 1.60 9.23 0.17
N THR A 124 0.56 8.48 -0.18
CA THR A 124 -0.84 8.88 0.02
C THR A 124 -1.23 8.86 1.49
N ALA A 125 -0.92 7.77 2.21
CA ALA A 125 -1.28 7.60 3.62
C ALA A 125 -0.61 8.64 4.53
N PHE A 126 0.67 8.94 4.28
CA PHE A 126 1.41 9.94 5.06
C PHE A 126 1.24 11.38 4.55
N GLY A 127 0.60 11.57 3.39
CA GLY A 127 0.39 12.91 2.83
C GLY A 127 1.70 13.59 2.39
N ILE A 128 2.66 12.83 1.88
CA ILE A 128 4.00 13.32 1.49
C ILE A 128 4.27 13.15 -0.01
N ASN A 129 5.34 13.79 -0.48
CA ASN A 129 5.95 13.45 -1.75
C ASN A 129 7.04 12.39 -1.55
N LEU A 130 6.93 11.26 -2.24
CA LEU A 130 7.94 10.18 -2.25
C LEU A 130 8.62 10.14 -3.62
N LEU A 131 9.94 10.31 -3.64
CA LEU A 131 10.79 10.23 -4.83
C LEU A 131 11.48 8.87 -4.83
N ALA A 132 10.87 7.89 -5.51
CA ALA A 132 11.32 6.51 -5.57
C ALA A 132 12.18 6.27 -6.82
N ALA A 133 13.43 5.88 -6.61
CA ALA A 133 14.37 5.51 -7.67
C ALA A 133 14.72 4.03 -7.54
N ASN A 134 14.16 3.21 -8.43
CA ASN A 134 14.33 1.77 -8.42
C ASN A 134 15.40 1.31 -9.42
N ILE A 135 16.01 0.15 -9.15
CA ILE A 135 16.78 -0.59 -10.15
C ILE A 135 15.87 -1.06 -11.27
N HIS A 136 16.39 -1.03 -12.49
CA HIS A 136 15.78 -1.62 -13.67
C HIS A 136 16.51 -2.91 -14.02
N HIS A 137 15.97 -4.04 -13.58
CA HIS A 137 16.48 -5.38 -13.82
C HIS A 137 15.31 -6.37 -13.97
N PRO A 138 14.64 -6.39 -15.14
CA PRO A 138 13.39 -7.13 -15.36
C PRO A 138 13.45 -8.62 -15.03
N SER A 139 14.58 -9.29 -15.22
CA SER A 139 14.74 -10.72 -14.91
C SER A 139 14.67 -11.05 -13.41
N LEU A 140 14.79 -10.05 -12.53
CA LEU A 140 14.57 -10.16 -11.09
C LEU A 140 13.25 -9.51 -10.65
N GLY A 141 12.37 -9.14 -11.58
CA GLY A 141 11.14 -8.42 -11.26
C GLY A 141 11.39 -6.99 -10.74
N MET A 142 12.57 -6.42 -10.98
CA MET A 142 12.92 -5.07 -10.52
C MET A 142 12.63 -4.05 -11.61
N THR A 143 11.52 -3.34 -11.46
CA THR A 143 11.15 -2.15 -12.22
C THR A 143 10.07 -1.41 -11.43
N GLY A 144 9.78 -0.17 -11.77
CA GLY A 144 8.85 0.66 -11.01
C GLY A 144 9.56 1.74 -10.23
N SER A 145 9.82 2.87 -10.89
CA SER A 145 10.27 4.12 -10.28
C SER A 145 9.17 5.16 -10.37
N GLY A 146 9.20 6.17 -9.50
CA GLY A 146 8.19 7.21 -9.56
C GLY A 146 8.38 8.40 -8.61
N ILE A 147 7.68 9.48 -8.96
CA ILE A 147 7.47 10.65 -8.14
C ILE A 147 6.00 10.62 -7.71
N HIS A 148 5.76 10.27 -6.45
CA HIS A 148 4.41 10.06 -5.90
C HIS A 148 4.06 11.19 -4.93
N ALA A 149 3.09 12.03 -5.27
CA ALA A 149 2.48 13.04 -4.40
C ALA A 149 1.06 12.60 -4.06
N PRO A 150 0.42 12.90 -2.92
CA PRO A 150 -0.78 12.19 -2.45
C PRO A 150 -1.95 12.08 -3.46
N ARG A 151 -2.09 13.04 -4.38
CA ARG A 151 -3.14 13.06 -5.42
C ARG A 151 -2.69 12.73 -6.84
N LYS A 152 -1.37 12.63 -7.09
CA LYS A 152 -0.83 12.43 -8.44
C LYS A 152 0.50 11.68 -8.40
N SER A 153 0.69 10.76 -9.33
CA SER A 153 1.99 10.10 -9.54
C SER A 153 2.49 10.28 -10.96
N PHE A 154 3.80 10.35 -11.10
CA PHE A 154 4.51 10.19 -12.35
C PHE A 154 5.41 8.97 -12.16
N TRP A 155 5.20 7.92 -12.93
CA TRP A 155 5.85 6.64 -12.70
C TRP A 155 6.26 6.00 -14.02
N HIS A 156 7.18 5.05 -13.93
CA HIS A 156 7.62 4.21 -15.02
C HIS A 156 7.77 2.77 -14.53
N HIS A 157 7.19 1.83 -15.27
CA HIS A 157 7.32 0.40 -15.07
C HIS A 157 7.41 -0.24 -16.44
N ASP A 158 8.42 -1.09 -16.65
CA ASP A 158 8.67 -1.78 -17.91
C ASP A 158 9.37 -3.11 -17.62
N MET A 159 8.81 -4.20 -18.11
CA MET A 159 9.36 -5.56 -17.96
C MET A 159 9.94 -6.09 -19.28
N GLU A 160 9.81 -5.34 -20.38
CA GLU A 160 10.21 -5.76 -21.73
C GLU A 160 11.56 -5.13 -22.12
N SER A 161 11.72 -3.82 -21.93
CA SER A 161 12.94 -3.12 -22.27
C SER A 161 14.03 -3.29 -21.21
N PRO A 162 15.33 -3.34 -21.56
CA PRO A 162 16.42 -3.25 -20.59
C PRO A 162 16.86 -1.80 -20.28
N GLU A 163 16.27 -0.80 -20.94
CA GLU A 163 16.73 0.59 -20.87
C GLU A 163 16.38 1.27 -19.54
N GLY A 164 17.25 2.19 -19.11
CA GLY A 164 16.96 3.08 -17.99
C GLY A 164 15.93 4.16 -18.34
N HIS A 165 15.35 4.79 -17.33
CA HIS A 165 14.35 5.85 -17.52
C HIS A 165 14.55 7.02 -16.57
N LEU A 166 14.40 8.25 -17.06
CA LEU A 166 14.46 9.48 -16.27
C LEU A 166 13.07 10.11 -16.17
N ILE A 167 12.55 10.23 -14.95
CA ILE A 167 11.28 10.92 -14.67
C ILE A 167 11.59 12.31 -14.15
N VAL A 168 11.05 13.34 -14.80
CA VAL A 168 11.11 14.73 -14.35
C VAL A 168 9.70 15.28 -14.24
N ALA A 169 9.34 15.78 -13.06
CA ALA A 169 8.03 16.38 -12.83
C ALA A 169 8.09 17.50 -11.80
N PRO A 170 7.23 18.54 -11.92
CA PRO A 170 7.04 19.51 -10.87
C PRO A 170 6.31 18.88 -9.68
N VAL A 171 6.76 19.19 -8.47
CA VAL A 171 6.22 18.66 -7.22
C VAL A 171 5.85 19.82 -6.30
N ALA A 172 4.70 19.74 -5.64
CA ALA A 172 4.28 20.75 -4.68
C ALA A 172 5.14 20.70 -3.41
N LYS A 173 5.70 21.84 -3.01
CA LYS A 173 6.43 21.99 -1.73
C LYS A 173 5.58 21.61 -0.52
N ASN A 174 4.29 21.92 -0.57
CA ASN A 174 3.33 21.54 0.46
C ASN A 174 2.26 20.65 -0.18
N PRO A 175 2.46 19.32 -0.23
CA PRO A 175 1.48 18.42 -0.80
C PRO A 175 0.18 18.46 0.01
N LEU A 176 -0.95 18.56 -0.69
CA LEU A 176 -2.26 18.40 -0.08
C LEU A 176 -2.62 16.92 -0.06
N GLY A 177 -2.88 16.39 1.13
CA GLY A 177 -3.46 15.05 1.30
C GLY A 177 -4.78 14.90 0.52
N LEU A 178 -5.22 13.67 0.32
CA LEU A 178 -6.61 13.43 -0.10
C LEU A 178 -7.54 13.85 1.05
N VAL A 179 -8.59 14.61 0.72
CA VAL A 179 -9.52 15.15 1.73
C VAL A 179 -10.28 13.98 2.34
N GLY A 180 -10.16 13.78 3.66
CA GLY A 180 -11.04 12.89 4.41
C GLY A 180 -12.47 13.41 4.43
N ALA A 181 -13.46 12.52 4.46
CA ALA A 181 -14.90 12.82 4.36
C ALA A 181 -15.40 13.95 5.27
N ALA A 182 -14.73 14.20 6.40
CA ALA A 182 -15.07 15.29 7.33
C ALA A 182 -15.12 16.70 6.70
N ASN A 183 -14.45 16.93 5.57
CA ASN A 183 -14.43 18.24 4.89
C ASN A 183 -15.09 18.25 3.49
N ALA A 184 -15.75 17.17 3.08
CA ALA A 184 -16.46 17.12 1.80
C ALA A 184 -17.89 17.66 1.93
N THR A 185 -18.05 18.97 1.97
CA THR A 185 -19.36 19.67 1.96
C THR A 185 -20.10 19.58 0.60
N GLY A 186 -19.96 18.49 -0.14
CA GLY A 186 -20.51 18.34 -1.49
C GLY A 186 -21.27 17.03 -1.65
N LYS A 187 -22.59 17.13 -1.86
CA LYS A 187 -23.54 16.08 -2.30
C LYS A 187 -23.13 14.65 -1.91
N THR A 188 -23.71 14.14 -0.83
CA THR A 188 -23.58 12.73 -0.41
C THR A 188 -23.74 11.78 -1.59
N ASP A 189 -22.64 11.13 -1.96
CA ASP A 189 -22.61 10.10 -2.99
C ASP A 189 -23.59 8.97 -2.62
N PRO A 190 -24.45 8.49 -3.53
CA PRO A 190 -25.38 7.39 -3.25
C PRO A 190 -24.72 6.14 -2.66
N ALA A 191 -23.51 5.77 -3.12
CA ALA A 191 -22.77 4.64 -2.57
C ALA A 191 -22.27 4.92 -1.15
N HIS A 192 -21.84 6.16 -0.88
CA HIS A 192 -21.46 6.62 0.46
C HIS A 192 -22.65 6.66 1.42
N GLY A 193 -23.82 7.12 0.95
CA GLY A 193 -25.06 7.08 1.71
C GLY A 193 -25.50 5.64 2.04
N LYS A 194 -25.28 4.69 1.11
CA LYS A 194 -25.54 3.26 1.37
C LYS A 194 -24.54 2.67 2.38
N PHE A 195 -23.27 3.04 2.29
CA PHE A 195 -22.25 2.71 3.29
C PHE A 195 -22.66 3.18 4.69
N LEU A 196 -23.03 4.45 4.85
CA LEU A 196 -23.49 4.99 6.14
C LEU A 196 -24.73 4.28 6.68
N LYS A 197 -25.68 3.92 5.81
CA LYS A 197 -26.85 3.13 6.20
C LYS A 197 -26.49 1.72 6.66
N ILE A 198 -25.55 1.06 6.00
CA ILE A 198 -25.06 -0.27 6.39
C ILE A 198 -24.38 -0.20 7.75
N LEU A 199 -23.53 0.82 7.98
CA LEU A 199 -22.90 1.04 9.29
C LEU A 199 -23.92 1.30 10.40
N ALA A 200 -24.93 2.12 10.12
CA ALA A 200 -25.99 2.46 11.08
C ALA A 200 -26.91 1.28 11.40
N ALA A 201 -27.06 0.30 10.50
CA ALA A 201 -27.92 -0.86 10.71
C ALA A 201 -27.37 -1.84 11.76
N GLY A 202 -26.05 -1.86 12.00
CA GLY A 202 -25.40 -2.65 13.06
C GLY A 202 -25.65 -4.19 13.00
N PRO A 203 -24.98 -4.98 13.86
CA PRO A 203 -25.15 -6.45 13.91
C PRO A 203 -26.34 -6.94 14.75
N TYR A 204 -27.21 -6.06 15.24
CA TYR A 204 -28.29 -6.41 16.18
C TYR A 204 -29.66 -5.98 15.63
N SER A 205 -30.20 -6.78 14.72
CA SER A 205 -31.64 -6.77 14.47
C SER A 205 -32.09 -8.17 14.05
N GLU A 206 -31.99 -9.12 14.98
CA GLU A 206 -32.84 -10.30 14.97
C GLU A 206 -33.57 -10.41 16.32
N LYS A 207 -34.91 -10.34 16.19
CA LYS A 207 -35.95 -10.86 17.10
C LYS A 207 -36.24 -10.03 18.35
N ASP A 208 -37.32 -9.24 18.24
CA ASP A 208 -38.48 -9.51 19.07
C ASP A 208 -39.69 -9.79 18.18
N ALA A 209 -40.30 -10.94 18.42
CA ALA A 209 -41.54 -11.37 17.80
C ALA A 209 -42.71 -10.69 18.51
N GLN A 210 -43.37 -9.74 17.85
CA GLN A 210 -44.81 -9.57 17.97
C GLN A 210 -45.40 -8.81 16.78
N ASP A 211 -46.18 -9.56 15.99
CA ASP A 211 -47.27 -9.15 15.11
C ASP A 211 -47.28 -7.70 14.61
N VAL A 212 -46.71 -7.48 13.42
CA VAL A 212 -47.31 -6.56 12.44
C VAL A 212 -47.14 -7.13 11.04
N HIS A 213 -48.28 -7.45 10.43
CA HIS A 213 -48.39 -7.87 9.06
C HIS A 213 -48.07 -6.69 8.13
N CYS A 214 -46.93 -6.73 7.42
CA CYS A 214 -46.66 -5.84 6.30
C CYS A 214 -46.28 -6.64 5.05
N ASN A 215 -47.21 -6.64 4.10
CA ASN A 215 -47.01 -7.11 2.73
C ASN A 215 -45.98 -6.24 2.00
N GLY A 216 -45.07 -6.89 1.27
CA GLY A 216 -44.40 -6.32 0.11
C GLY A 216 -43.02 -5.72 0.35
N ALA A 217 -41.99 -6.56 0.36
CA ALA A 217 -40.66 -6.20 -0.13
C ALA A 217 -39.95 -7.45 -0.68
N THR A 218 -39.53 -7.36 -1.93
CA THR A 218 -38.82 -8.39 -2.71
C THR A 218 -37.58 -8.90 -1.99
N GLY A 219 -37.50 -10.22 -1.81
CA GLY A 219 -36.42 -10.88 -1.08
C GLY A 219 -35.04 -10.63 -1.68
N TRP A 220 -34.12 -10.16 -0.85
CA TRP A 220 -32.70 -10.39 -1.07
C TRP A 220 -32.38 -11.81 -0.62
N ASP A 221 -31.93 -12.61 -1.57
CA ASP A 221 -31.50 -13.99 -1.38
C ASP A 221 -30.36 -14.03 -0.34
N THR A 222 -30.58 -14.76 0.74
CA THR A 222 -29.75 -14.80 1.97
C THR A 222 -28.72 -15.93 1.91
N SER A 223 -28.26 -16.31 0.71
CA SER A 223 -27.10 -17.19 0.58
C SER A 223 -25.82 -16.37 0.83
N THR A 224 -25.27 -16.47 2.04
CA THR A 224 -23.91 -16.01 2.30
C THR A 224 -22.99 -16.74 1.31
N PRO A 225 -22.26 -16.02 0.42
CA PRO A 225 -21.44 -16.71 -0.57
C PRO A 225 -20.36 -17.52 0.15
N ALA A 226 -20.18 -18.77 -0.26
CA ALA A 226 -19.21 -19.65 0.39
C ALA A 226 -17.80 -19.03 0.34
N THR A 227 -17.20 -18.88 1.51
CA THR A 227 -15.82 -18.42 1.64
C THR A 227 -14.85 -19.52 1.22
N PHE A 228 -13.69 -19.13 0.69
CA PHE A 228 -12.59 -20.03 0.37
C PHE A 228 -11.26 -19.44 0.83
N TYR A 229 -10.22 -20.25 0.79
CA TYR A 229 -8.87 -19.85 1.15
C TYR A 229 -7.97 -19.89 -0.08
N SER A 230 -7.08 -18.91 -0.21
CA SER A 230 -6.07 -18.90 -1.25
C SER A 230 -4.86 -18.10 -0.77
N GLU A 231 -3.69 -18.50 -1.26
CA GLU A 231 -2.44 -17.84 -0.92
C GLU A 231 -2.26 -16.56 -1.74
N MET A 232 -1.94 -15.47 -1.07
CA MET A 232 -1.59 -14.21 -1.70
C MET A 232 -0.37 -13.64 -0.98
N MET A 233 0.74 -13.49 -1.71
CA MET A 233 2.05 -13.14 -1.14
C MET A 233 2.48 -14.05 0.02
N TYR A 234 2.33 -15.37 -0.13
CA TYR A 234 2.66 -16.39 0.88
C TYR A 234 1.79 -16.37 2.14
N ASP A 235 0.80 -15.48 2.22
CA ASP A 235 -0.14 -15.43 3.32
C ASP A 235 -1.47 -16.08 2.90
N ASN A 236 -2.07 -16.85 3.80
CA ASN A 236 -3.33 -17.54 3.53
C ASN A 236 -4.53 -16.59 3.80
N PHE A 237 -5.09 -16.02 2.74
CA PHE A 237 -6.22 -15.10 2.83
C PHE A 237 -7.54 -15.86 2.94
N THR A 238 -8.52 -15.28 3.64
CA THR A 238 -9.92 -15.70 3.56
C THR A 238 -10.61 -14.87 2.50
N LEU A 239 -11.21 -15.49 1.49
CA LEU A 239 -11.80 -14.81 0.34
C LEU A 239 -13.27 -15.16 0.14
N VAL A 240 -13.99 -14.23 -0.49
CA VAL A 240 -15.35 -14.42 -0.96
C VAL A 240 -15.45 -13.97 -2.43
N PRO A 241 -16.03 -14.79 -3.33
CA PRO A 241 -16.07 -14.47 -4.75
C PRO A 241 -17.08 -13.35 -5.08
N VAL A 242 -16.81 -12.60 -6.14
CA VAL A 242 -17.59 -11.43 -6.58
C VAL A 242 -18.50 -11.80 -7.77
N TRP A 243 -19.80 -11.92 -7.53
CA TRP A 243 -20.80 -12.36 -8.53
C TRP A 243 -21.73 -11.25 -9.03
N GLY A 244 -22.37 -11.43 -10.19
CA GLY A 244 -23.40 -10.50 -10.70
C GLY A 244 -22.95 -9.05 -10.97
N LYS A 245 -23.88 -8.19 -11.40
CA LYS A 245 -23.55 -6.80 -11.75
C LYS A 245 -23.36 -5.87 -10.55
N GLU A 246 -23.88 -6.23 -9.39
CA GLU A 246 -23.79 -5.43 -8.18
C GLU A 246 -23.87 -6.36 -6.97
N GLY A 247 -23.38 -5.89 -5.82
CA GLY A 247 -23.44 -6.68 -4.60
C GLY A 247 -22.87 -5.96 -3.39
N HIS A 248 -23.15 -6.53 -2.23
CA HIS A 248 -22.52 -6.17 -0.96
C HIS A 248 -21.92 -7.45 -0.36
N LEU A 249 -20.61 -7.44 -0.11
CA LEU A 249 -19.87 -8.57 0.43
C LEU A 249 -19.25 -8.17 1.76
N ARG A 250 -19.18 -9.15 2.67
CA ARG A 250 -18.48 -9.04 3.94
C ARG A 250 -17.68 -10.33 4.16
N VAL A 251 -16.41 -10.19 4.52
CA VAL A 251 -15.53 -11.30 4.90
C VAL A 251 -14.68 -10.88 6.08
N CYS A 252 -14.47 -11.76 7.06
CA CYS A 252 -13.71 -11.44 8.26
C CYS A 252 -12.65 -12.53 8.52
N ALA A 253 -11.50 -12.11 9.04
CA ALA A 253 -10.48 -12.98 9.59
C ALA A 253 -9.93 -12.34 10.87
N ASN A 254 -9.91 -13.11 11.96
CA ASN A 254 -9.51 -12.63 13.28
C ASN A 254 -10.30 -11.36 13.70
N GLY A 255 -9.61 -10.23 13.92
CA GLY A 255 -10.22 -8.97 14.33
C GLY A 255 -10.67 -8.08 13.16
N LEU A 256 -10.24 -8.38 11.94
CA LEU A 256 -10.52 -7.58 10.75
C LEU A 256 -11.72 -8.13 9.96
N CYS A 257 -12.64 -7.25 9.63
CA CYS A 257 -13.77 -7.47 8.73
C CYS A 257 -13.68 -6.48 7.56
N CYS A 258 -13.55 -7.02 6.36
CA CYS A 258 -13.55 -6.26 5.12
C CYS A 258 -14.93 -6.31 4.48
N GLN A 259 -15.36 -5.17 3.94
CA GLN A 259 -16.64 -5.02 3.28
C GLN A 259 -16.46 -4.33 1.92
N LEU A 260 -17.25 -4.78 0.95
CA LEU A 260 -17.23 -4.26 -0.41
C LEU A 260 -18.66 -4.02 -0.88
N LEU A 261 -18.97 -2.79 -1.24
CA LEU A 261 -20.14 -2.45 -2.04
C LEU A 261 -19.65 -2.17 -3.45
N TYR A 262 -20.18 -2.88 -4.46
CA TYR A 262 -19.70 -2.72 -5.82
C TYR A 262 -20.84 -2.74 -6.85
N GLN A 263 -20.54 -2.14 -7.99
CA GLN A 263 -21.26 -2.24 -9.24
C GLN A 263 -20.27 -2.46 -10.38
N ARG A 264 -20.64 -3.29 -11.35
CA ARG A 264 -19.86 -3.64 -12.53
C ARG A 264 -20.59 -3.13 -13.77
N PRO A 265 -20.13 -2.04 -14.40
CA PRO A 265 -20.75 -1.51 -15.62
C PRO A 265 -20.88 -2.58 -16.71
N THR A 266 -19.84 -3.41 -16.85
CA THR A 266 -19.78 -4.55 -17.74
C THR A 266 -19.29 -5.79 -16.99
N LEU A 267 -19.88 -6.95 -17.28
CA LEU A 267 -19.40 -8.23 -16.74
C LEU A 267 -18.30 -8.76 -17.65
N SER A 268 -17.09 -8.88 -17.11
CA SER A 268 -16.04 -9.67 -17.73
C SER A 268 -16.23 -11.16 -17.39
N LYS A 269 -15.54 -12.04 -18.12
CA LYS A 269 -15.47 -13.47 -17.80
C LYS A 269 -14.47 -13.77 -16.69
N GLU A 270 -13.80 -12.75 -16.14
CA GLU A 270 -12.74 -12.92 -15.16
C GLU A 270 -13.34 -13.11 -13.76
N LEU A 271 -12.68 -13.92 -12.95
CA LEU A 271 -13.03 -14.10 -11.56
C LEU A 271 -12.39 -13.00 -10.71
N TYR A 272 -13.18 -12.46 -9.79
CA TYR A 272 -12.75 -11.51 -8.78
C TYR A 272 -13.14 -12.01 -7.40
N ALA A 273 -12.37 -11.65 -6.39
CA ALA A 273 -12.64 -11.98 -5.00
C ALA A 273 -12.33 -10.80 -4.07
N LEU A 274 -13.10 -10.69 -2.99
CA LEU A 274 -12.75 -9.87 -1.84
C LEU A 274 -12.04 -10.75 -0.82
N GLY A 275 -10.80 -10.41 -0.48
CA GLY A 275 -9.98 -11.08 0.51
C GLY A 275 -9.76 -10.26 1.77
N VAL A 276 -9.58 -10.96 2.89
CA VAL A 276 -9.14 -10.40 4.18
C VAL A 276 -7.98 -11.22 4.76
N PHE A 277 -7.03 -10.52 5.35
CA PHE A 277 -5.94 -11.09 6.15
C PHE A 277 -5.70 -10.23 7.39
N ASP A 278 -5.46 -10.88 8.52
CA ASP A 278 -5.12 -10.26 9.80
C ASP A 278 -4.17 -11.22 10.51
N GLY A 279 -2.86 -11.05 10.29
CA GLY A 279 -1.87 -12.04 10.73
C GLY A 279 -0.42 -11.59 10.57
N LEU A 280 0.49 -12.41 11.09
CA LEU A 280 1.93 -12.21 10.97
C LEU A 280 2.43 -12.80 9.64
N HIS A 281 2.95 -11.94 8.77
CA HIS A 281 3.69 -12.36 7.59
C HIS A 281 5.09 -12.81 8.02
N THR A 282 5.61 -13.90 7.44
CA THR A 282 6.89 -14.50 7.87
C THR A 282 7.84 -14.86 6.73
N VAL A 283 7.37 -14.84 5.48
CA VAL A 283 8.18 -15.26 4.32
C VAL A 283 8.92 -14.05 3.77
N HIS A 284 10.25 -14.10 3.66
CA HIS A 284 11.06 -12.94 3.23
C HIS A 284 10.98 -11.69 4.12
N GLY A 285 10.47 -11.83 5.34
CA GLY A 285 10.42 -10.80 6.36
C GLY A 285 9.41 -11.15 7.44
N THR A 286 9.52 -10.53 8.61
CA THR A 286 8.57 -10.73 9.71
C THR A 286 7.89 -9.41 10.04
N TYR A 287 6.58 -9.36 9.81
CA TYR A 287 5.80 -8.14 10.03
C TYR A 287 4.28 -8.42 10.05
N TYR A 288 3.53 -7.73 10.90
CA TYR A 288 2.10 -7.97 11.09
C TYR A 288 1.20 -7.15 10.15
N VAL A 289 0.35 -7.81 9.37
CA VAL A 289 -0.47 -7.17 8.33
C VAL A 289 -1.95 -7.33 8.64
N GLN A 290 -2.69 -6.25 8.44
CA GLN A 290 -4.14 -6.24 8.26
C GLN A 290 -4.43 -5.80 6.83
N ALA A 291 -5.13 -6.60 6.03
CA ALA A 291 -5.36 -6.28 4.62
C ALA A 291 -6.80 -6.58 4.19
N CYS A 292 -7.41 -5.63 3.47
CA CYS A 292 -8.62 -5.82 2.68
C CYS A 292 -8.27 -5.66 1.21
N ALA A 293 -8.59 -6.64 0.36
CA ALA A 293 -8.20 -6.59 -1.05
C ALA A 293 -9.30 -7.12 -1.98
N LEU A 294 -9.77 -6.29 -2.91
CA LEU A 294 -10.52 -6.71 -4.08
C LEU A 294 -9.52 -7.02 -5.19
N VAL A 295 -9.40 -8.29 -5.59
CA VAL A 295 -8.38 -8.75 -6.53
C VAL A 295 -8.99 -9.51 -7.69
N LYS A 296 -8.39 -9.35 -8.89
CA LYS A 296 -8.60 -10.28 -9.99
C LYS A 296 -7.85 -11.59 -9.69
N CYS A 297 -8.46 -12.73 -10.00
CA CYS A 297 -7.80 -14.03 -9.91
C CYS A 297 -7.09 -14.39 -11.23
N GLY A 298 -6.03 -15.21 -11.16
CA GLY A 298 -5.24 -15.59 -12.33
C GLY A 298 -6.02 -16.39 -13.39
N GLY A 299 -7.04 -17.13 -12.96
CA GLY A 299 -7.97 -17.86 -13.80
C GLY A 299 -9.37 -17.93 -13.18
N LEU A 300 -10.14 -18.95 -13.57
CA LEU A 300 -11.49 -19.19 -13.04
C LEU A 300 -11.49 -20.06 -11.77
N GLY A 301 -10.34 -20.67 -11.44
CA GLY A 301 -10.17 -21.45 -10.21
C GLY A 301 -9.96 -20.55 -9.00
N PHE A 302 -10.55 -20.90 -7.86
CA PHE A 302 -10.45 -20.11 -6.62
C PHE A 302 -9.02 -20.06 -6.06
N ASP A 303 -8.25 -21.12 -6.27
CA ASP A 303 -6.82 -21.25 -5.94
C ASP A 303 -5.92 -20.28 -6.72
N THR A 304 -6.44 -19.68 -7.80
CA THR A 304 -5.68 -18.70 -8.60
C THR A 304 -5.80 -17.27 -8.07
N CYS A 305 -6.66 -17.03 -7.07
CA CYS A 305 -6.83 -15.72 -6.46
C CYS A 305 -5.63 -15.40 -5.56
N GLY A 306 -4.84 -14.40 -5.93
CA GLY A 306 -3.57 -14.06 -5.28
C GLY A 306 -2.33 -14.27 -6.15
N GLN A 307 -2.49 -14.89 -7.33
CA GLN A 307 -1.42 -15.01 -8.32
C GLN A 307 -0.99 -13.65 -8.88
N GLU A 308 0.28 -13.56 -9.30
CA GLU A 308 0.83 -12.36 -9.90
C GLU A 308 0.30 -12.14 -11.32
N ILE A 309 -0.49 -11.08 -11.49
CA ILE A 309 -1.11 -10.71 -12.76
C ILE A 309 -1.05 -9.21 -13.00
N THR A 310 -0.82 -8.81 -14.25
CA THR A 310 -0.72 -7.39 -14.64
C THR A 310 -1.88 -6.91 -15.49
N GLU A 311 -2.64 -7.84 -16.09
CA GLU A 311 -3.74 -7.52 -17.00
C GLU A 311 -5.10 -7.85 -16.41
N ALA A 312 -6.09 -7.01 -16.71
CA ALA A 312 -7.47 -7.18 -16.29
C ALA A 312 -8.44 -6.44 -17.22
N ALA A 313 -9.65 -6.96 -17.36
CA ALA A 313 -10.73 -6.33 -18.12
C ALA A 313 -11.96 -5.94 -17.27
N GLY A 314 -12.07 -6.46 -16.04
CA GLY A 314 -13.20 -6.21 -15.15
C GLY A 314 -13.26 -4.75 -14.68
N MET A 315 -14.35 -4.06 -15.02
CA MET A 315 -14.60 -2.68 -14.60
C MET A 315 -15.45 -2.65 -13.33
N PHE A 316 -15.10 -1.73 -12.41
CA PHE A 316 -15.76 -1.60 -11.12
C PHE A 316 -16.01 -0.14 -10.77
N GLU A 317 -17.18 0.08 -10.18
CA GLU A 317 -17.46 1.17 -9.26
C GLU A 317 -17.60 0.55 -7.87
N PHE A 318 -16.87 1.05 -6.88
CA PHE A 318 -16.85 0.39 -5.59
C PHE A 318 -16.57 1.32 -4.41
N HIS A 319 -16.98 0.83 -3.25
CA HIS A 319 -16.64 1.31 -1.92
C HIS A 319 -16.07 0.10 -1.16
N LEU A 320 -14.79 0.18 -0.78
CA LEU A 320 -14.07 -0.85 -0.01
C LEU A 320 -13.72 -0.28 1.36
N TRP A 321 -14.02 -1.01 2.44
CA TRP A 321 -13.70 -0.55 3.79
C TRP A 321 -13.42 -1.71 4.75
N GLY A 322 -12.78 -1.40 5.88
CA GLY A 322 -12.53 -2.34 6.96
C GLY A 322 -12.28 -1.65 8.30
N ASN A 323 -12.49 -2.39 9.39
CA ASN A 323 -12.27 -1.96 10.77
C ASN A 323 -10.81 -2.19 11.21
N PHE A 324 -9.87 -1.48 10.57
CA PHE A 324 -8.45 -1.61 10.88
C PHE A 324 -8.15 -1.18 12.32
N SER A 325 -7.27 -1.91 13.00
CA SER A 325 -6.82 -1.56 14.36
C SER A 325 -5.59 -0.64 14.38
N THR A 326 -5.15 -0.17 13.22
CA THR A 326 -3.96 0.65 13.02
C THR A 326 -4.29 1.90 12.22
N PRO A 327 -3.71 3.07 12.54
CA PRO A 327 -3.83 4.26 11.71
C PRO A 327 -3.00 4.19 10.42
N TYR A 328 -2.07 3.22 10.32
CA TYR A 328 -1.13 3.09 9.21
C TYR A 328 -1.69 2.20 8.09
N VAL A 329 -2.67 2.73 7.34
CA VAL A 329 -3.32 2.04 6.23
C VAL A 329 -2.91 2.66 4.89
N PHE A 330 -2.29 1.85 4.02
CA PHE A 330 -1.83 2.25 2.70
C PHE A 330 -2.88 1.92 1.64
N PRO A 331 -3.54 2.95 1.04
CA PRO A 331 -4.51 2.73 -0.03
C PRO A 331 -3.79 2.43 -1.34
N MET A 332 -4.15 1.32 -1.98
CA MET A 332 -3.53 0.85 -3.20
C MET A 332 -4.58 0.57 -4.26
N LEU A 333 -4.35 1.08 -5.48
CA LEU A 333 -5.26 0.90 -6.59
C LEU A 333 -4.47 0.75 -7.89
N LEU A 334 -4.55 -0.43 -8.49
CA LEU A 334 -3.81 -0.82 -9.67
C LEU A 334 -4.77 -1.39 -10.72
N THR A 335 -4.65 -0.91 -11.95
CA THR A 335 -5.41 -1.39 -13.10
C THR A 335 -4.48 -2.00 -14.16
N SER A 336 -5.06 -2.56 -15.22
CA SER A 336 -4.37 -3.27 -16.30
C SER A 336 -3.12 -2.52 -16.79
N GLY A 337 -2.04 -3.26 -17.08
CA GLY A 337 -0.78 -2.69 -17.54
C GLY A 337 -0.01 -1.95 -16.45
N MET A 338 -0.14 -2.36 -15.18
CA MET A 338 0.53 -1.75 -14.03
C MET A 338 0.19 -0.26 -13.84
N THR A 339 -1.03 0.12 -14.20
CA THR A 339 -1.45 1.53 -14.19
C THR A 339 -1.95 1.95 -12.81
N LEU A 340 -1.31 2.98 -12.24
CA LEU A 340 -1.75 3.57 -10.98
C LEU A 340 -3.01 4.42 -11.16
N GLU A 341 -3.98 4.22 -10.29
CA GLU A 341 -5.21 5.00 -10.22
C GLU A 341 -5.29 5.84 -8.95
N THR A 342 -6.05 6.93 -9.01
CA THR A 342 -6.32 7.78 -7.83
C THR A 342 -7.73 7.52 -7.33
N PRO A 343 -7.92 7.17 -6.04
CA PRO A 343 -9.23 7.06 -5.43
C PRO A 343 -10.00 8.37 -5.49
N ASP A 344 -11.33 8.28 -5.56
CA ASP A 344 -12.19 9.46 -5.52
C ASP A 344 -12.27 10.03 -4.10
N GLN A 345 -12.43 9.13 -3.12
CA GLN A 345 -12.43 9.44 -1.69
C GLN A 345 -11.75 8.33 -0.91
N LEU A 346 -11.19 8.69 0.24
CA LEU A 346 -10.65 7.77 1.22
C LEU A 346 -10.60 8.44 2.59
N GLY A 347 -10.47 7.64 3.64
CA GLY A 347 -10.23 8.14 4.98
C GLY A 347 -10.93 7.31 6.06
N TRP A 348 -10.97 7.85 7.27
CA TRP A 348 -11.65 7.26 8.41
C TRP A 348 -13.08 7.79 8.53
N GLU A 349 -14.03 6.88 8.73
CA GLU A 349 -15.41 7.22 9.08
C GLU A 349 -16.02 6.11 9.94
N SER A 350 -16.58 6.48 11.10
CA SER A 350 -17.18 5.54 12.06
C SER A 350 -16.29 4.32 12.38
N ASP A 351 -15.02 4.57 12.71
CA ASP A 351 -13.99 3.55 13.02
C ASP A 351 -13.65 2.57 11.88
N HIS A 352 -14.04 2.91 10.64
CA HIS A 352 -13.65 2.15 9.46
C HIS A 352 -12.80 3.02 8.54
N TYR A 353 -11.73 2.45 8.01
CA TYR A 353 -10.98 3.07 6.93
C TYR A 353 -11.57 2.63 5.60
N PHE A 354 -11.82 3.58 4.71
CA PHE A 354 -12.47 3.31 3.43
C PHE A 354 -11.72 3.91 2.24
N LEU A 355 -12.04 3.38 1.07
CA LEU A 355 -11.59 3.86 -0.23
C LEU A 355 -12.71 3.67 -1.26
N THR A 356 -12.96 4.69 -2.08
CA THR A 356 -13.99 4.67 -3.13
C THR A 356 -13.44 5.01 -4.50
N LYS A 357 -14.09 4.47 -5.53
CA LYS A 357 -13.80 4.75 -6.93
C LYS A 357 -15.05 4.50 -7.78
N ARG A 358 -15.47 5.50 -8.57
CA ARG A 358 -16.66 5.45 -9.44
C ARG A 358 -16.36 5.23 -10.92
N GLY A 359 -15.09 5.12 -11.28
CA GLY A 359 -14.71 4.90 -12.66
C GLY A 359 -13.22 4.61 -12.73
N LEU A 360 -12.89 3.51 -13.39
CA LEU A 360 -11.51 3.11 -13.66
C LEU A 360 -11.17 3.47 -15.11
N SER A 361 -9.90 3.79 -15.38
CA SER A 361 -9.40 3.99 -16.75
C SER A 361 -9.22 2.68 -17.52
N SER A 362 -8.96 1.57 -16.82
CA SER A 362 -8.81 0.23 -17.37
C SER A 362 -9.25 -0.84 -16.35
N GLY A 363 -9.23 -2.12 -16.73
CA GLY A 363 -9.72 -3.19 -15.86
C GLY A 363 -8.95 -3.27 -14.54
N LEU A 364 -9.67 -3.57 -13.46
CA LEU A 364 -9.14 -3.63 -12.11
C LEU A 364 -8.23 -4.85 -11.94
N VAL A 365 -6.97 -4.63 -11.57
CA VAL A 365 -6.09 -5.73 -11.11
C VAL A 365 -6.29 -5.90 -9.60
N THR A 366 -6.23 -4.80 -8.85
CA THR A 366 -6.37 -4.82 -7.40
C THR A 366 -6.79 -3.45 -6.84
N ALA A 367 -7.69 -3.47 -5.86
CA ALA A 367 -7.97 -2.37 -4.95
C ALA A 367 -7.76 -2.89 -3.53
N ALA A 368 -6.83 -2.31 -2.78
CA ALA A 368 -6.47 -2.80 -1.47
C ALA A 368 -6.27 -1.68 -0.44
N LEU A 369 -6.58 -2.02 0.80
CA LEU A 369 -6.25 -1.27 2.01
C LEU A 369 -5.26 -2.12 2.79
N TYR A 370 -3.99 -1.73 2.80
CA TYR A 370 -2.89 -2.49 3.40
C TYR A 370 -2.42 -1.82 4.69
N GLY A 371 -2.81 -2.39 5.82
CA GLY A 371 -2.53 -1.90 7.17
C GLY A 371 -1.32 -2.57 7.80
N ARG A 372 -0.44 -1.76 8.42
CA ARG A 372 0.68 -2.25 9.24
C ARG A 372 0.40 -2.05 10.72
N VAL A 373 0.47 -3.12 11.50
CA VAL A 373 0.32 -3.08 12.96
C VAL A 373 1.71 -3.25 13.58
N TYR A 374 2.51 -2.20 13.53
CA TYR A 374 3.94 -2.25 13.89
C TYR A 374 4.21 -2.76 15.31
N GLU A 375 3.28 -2.56 16.24
CA GLU A 375 3.40 -3.03 17.62
C GLU A 375 3.28 -4.55 17.76
N ARG A 376 2.92 -5.26 16.69
CA ARG A 376 2.71 -6.71 16.63
C ARG A 376 3.71 -7.43 15.71
N ASP A 377 4.70 -6.71 15.17
CA ASP A 377 5.76 -7.27 14.33
C ASP A 377 6.62 -8.32 15.04
#